data_AF-A0A7V6W571-F1
#
_entry.id   AF-A0A7V6W571-F1
#
_cell.length_a   1.000
_cell.length_b   1.000
_cell.length_c   1.000
_cell.angle_alpha   90.00
_cell.angle_beta   90.00
_cell.angle_gamma   90.00
#
_symmetry.space_group_name_H-M   'P 1'
#
loop_
_entity.id
_entity.type
_entity.pdbx_description
1 polymer ?
#
loop_
_entity_poly.entity_id
_entity_poly.type
_entity_poly.pdbx_seq_one_letter_code
_entity_poly.pdbx_strand_id
1 'polypeptide(L)'
;MKTLYIECNMGAAGDMLMAALIDMHPQPDEAVRRLNAMGIQGVHFSRSDVIKMGIQGTGMIVDIGGKVEESLDVSLGHAANEQFASGHIHNVDH
;
A
#
# COMPACT_ATOMS: atom_id res chain seq x y z
N MET A 1 -20.13 1.02 19.08
CA MET A 1 -19.06 0.61 18.13
C MET A 1 -19.39 1.20 16.77
N LYS A 2 -18.41 1.73 16.03
CA LYS A 2 -18.60 2.15 14.63
C LYS A 2 -17.97 1.08 13.74
N THR A 3 -18.69 0.63 12.70
CA THR A 3 -18.23 -0.41 11.78
C THR A 3 -18.10 0.20 10.38
N LEU A 4 -16.94 0.03 9.75
CA LEU A 4 -16.67 0.42 8.37
C LEU A 4 -16.73 -0.84 7.49
N TYR A 5 -17.48 -0.77 6.40
CA TYR A 5 -17.54 -1.81 5.37
C TYR A 5 -16.89 -1.27 4.10
N ILE A 6 -15.95 -2.02 3.52
CA ILE A 6 -15.25 -1.67 2.29
C ILE A 6 -15.49 -2.80 1.30
N GLU A 7 -16.05 -2.48 0.13
CA GLU A 7 -16.23 -3.43 -0.96
C GLU A 7 -14.91 -3.52 -1.76
N CYS A 8 -14.18 -4.61 -1.58
CA CYS A 8 -12.85 -4.82 -2.20
C CYS A 8 -12.92 -5.70 -3.46
N ASN A 9 -13.99 -5.60 -4.26
CA ASN A 9 -14.19 -6.45 -5.46
C ASN A 9 -13.06 -6.29 -6.50
N MET A 10 -12.39 -5.14 -6.53
CA MET A 10 -11.22 -4.88 -7.40
C MET A 10 -9.90 -4.85 -6.62
N GLY A 11 -9.87 -5.46 -5.42
CA GLY A 11 -8.75 -5.38 -4.50
C GLY A 11 -8.79 -4.14 -3.60
N ALA A 12 -7.71 -3.97 -2.84
CA ALA A 12 -7.58 -2.98 -1.78
C ALA A 12 -6.14 -2.44 -1.79
N ALA A 13 -5.94 -1.28 -2.43
CA ALA A 13 -4.65 -0.61 -2.41
C ALA A 13 -4.36 -0.06 -1.01
N GLY A 14 -3.16 -0.36 -0.49
CA GLY A 14 -2.80 -0.06 0.90
C GLY A 14 -2.77 1.43 1.19
N ASP A 15 -2.22 2.22 0.29
CA ASP A 15 -2.16 3.69 0.33
C ASP A 15 -3.56 4.32 0.32
N MET A 16 -4.46 3.84 -0.54
CA MET A 16 -5.83 4.33 -0.65
C MET A 16 -6.63 4.01 0.61
N LEU A 17 -6.48 2.80 1.15
CA LEU A 17 -7.09 2.40 2.42
C LEU A 17 -6.57 3.24 3.58
N MET A 18 -5.26 3.43 3.65
CA MET A 18 -4.64 4.26 4.68
C MET A 18 -5.14 5.70 4.59
N ALA A 19 -5.22 6.27 3.39
CA ALA A 19 -5.75 7.61 3.17
C ALA A 19 -7.18 7.75 3.69
N ALA A 20 -8.07 6.81 3.33
CA ALA A 20 -9.46 6.81 3.79
C ALA A 20 -9.57 6.69 5.31
N LEU A 21 -8.77 5.82 5.94
CA LEU A 21 -8.77 5.66 7.39
C LEU A 21 -8.25 6.90 8.12
N ILE A 22 -7.22 7.55 7.57
CA ILE A 22 -6.69 8.80 8.12
C ILE A 22 -7.70 9.94 7.97
N ASP A 23 -8.42 10.01 6.85
CA ASP A 23 -9.45 11.03 6.62
C ASP A 23 -10.61 10.92 7.64
N MET A 24 -10.93 9.69 8.07
CA MET A 24 -11.92 9.44 9.12
C MET A 24 -11.39 9.67 10.54
N HIS A 25 -10.07 9.83 10.73
CA HIS A 25 -9.47 9.97 12.04
C HIS A 25 -9.75 11.38 12.61
N PRO A 26 -10.11 11.52 13.90
CA PRO A 26 -10.38 12.84 14.50
C PRO A 26 -9.20 13.81 14.47
N GLN A 27 -7.98 13.28 14.32
CA GLN A 27 -6.72 14.02 14.34
C GLN A 27 -5.77 13.45 13.27
N PRO A 28 -5.98 13.76 11.99
CA PRO A 28 -5.25 13.11 10.89
C PRO A 28 -3.75 13.40 10.93
N ASP A 29 -3.35 14.64 11.25
CA ASP A 29 -1.92 15.01 11.37
C ASP A 29 -1.19 14.28 12.50
N GLU A 30 -1.89 14.02 13.62
CA GLU A 30 -1.32 13.26 14.73
C GLU A 30 -1.20 11.77 14.36
N ALA A 31 -2.17 11.23 13.62
CA ALA A 31 -2.08 9.86 13.11
C ALA A 31 -0.85 9.67 12.21
N VAL A 32 -0.59 10.60 11.30
CA VAL A 32 0.60 10.56 10.42
C VAL A 32 1.89 10.72 11.22
N ARG A 33 1.93 11.62 12.21
CA ARG A 33 3.09 11.76 13.09
C ARG A 33 3.38 10.47 13.84
N ARG A 34 2.36 9.80 14.37
CA ARG A 34 2.48 8.51 15.05
C ARG A 34 2.96 7.39 14.11
N LEU A 35 2.50 7.37 12.86
CA LEU A 35 3.00 6.41 11.86
C LEU A 35 4.49 6.58 11.61
N ASN A 36 4.94 7.82 11.39
CA ASN A 36 6.37 8.11 11.21
C ASN A 36 7.20 7.83 12.47
N ALA A 37 6.61 7.96 13.66
CA ALA A 37 7.28 7.65 14.93
C ALA A 37 7.48 6.15 15.21
N MET A 38 6.95 5.25 14.35
CA MET A 38 7.19 3.81 14.48
C MET A 38 8.65 3.40 14.26
N GLY A 39 9.47 4.28 13.67
CA GLY A 39 10.91 4.04 13.50
C GLY A 39 11.25 3.02 12.42
N ILE A 40 10.37 2.84 11.44
CA ILE A 40 10.64 1.96 10.29
C ILE A 40 11.72 2.63 9.44
N GLN A 41 12.90 2.03 9.40
CA GLN A 41 14.06 2.61 8.74
C GLN A 41 13.78 2.85 7.25
N GLY A 42 14.03 4.08 6.82
CA GLY A 42 13.88 4.48 5.41
C GLY A 42 12.44 4.62 4.96
N VAL A 43 11.43 4.51 5.83
CA VAL A 43 10.03 4.70 5.46
C VAL A 43 9.52 6.03 5.97
N HIS A 44 8.90 6.82 5.09
CA HIS A 44 8.27 8.08 5.43
C HIS A 44 6.84 8.16 4.89
N PHE A 45 5.91 8.54 5.77
CA PHE A 45 4.49 8.65 5.51
C PHE A 45 4.09 10.12 5.39
N SER A 46 3.45 10.51 4.30
CA SER A 46 2.90 11.86 4.13
C SER A 46 1.53 11.84 3.45
N ARG A 47 0.76 12.92 3.64
CA ARG A 47 -0.56 13.09 3.01
C ARG A 47 -0.43 14.06 1.84
N SER A 48 -1.25 13.85 0.83
CA SER A 48 -1.41 14.78 -0.28
C SER A 48 -2.89 15.03 -0.55
N ASP A 49 -3.20 16.21 -1.08
CA ASP A 49 -4.51 16.45 -1.68
C ASP A 49 -4.52 15.83 -3.09
N VAL A 50 -5.56 15.07 -3.40
CA VAL A 50 -5.73 14.42 -4.70
C VAL A 50 -7.06 14.84 -5.31
N ILE A 51 -7.05 15.16 -6.61
CA ILE A 51 -8.25 15.35 -7.39
C ILE A 51 -8.26 14.32 -8.52
N LYS A 52 -9.26 13.44 -8.52
CA LYS A 52 -9.48 12.46 -9.60
C LYS A 52 -10.89 12.63 -10.15
N MET A 53 -11.01 12.91 -11.45
CA MET A 53 -12.29 13.08 -12.13
C MET A 53 -13.23 14.11 -11.45
N GLY A 54 -12.67 15.19 -10.90
CA GLY A 54 -13.42 16.24 -10.20
C GLY A 54 -13.79 15.93 -8.75
N ILE A 55 -13.39 14.77 -8.22
CA ILE A 55 -13.57 14.41 -6.81
C ILE A 55 -12.26 14.71 -6.07
N GLN A 56 -12.34 15.56 -5.05
CA GLN A 56 -11.24 15.83 -4.13
C GLN A 56 -11.24 14.81 -2.99
N GLY A 57 -10.05 14.35 -2.61
CA GLY A 57 -9.85 13.51 -1.43
C GLY A 57 -8.41 13.58 -0.94
N THR A 58 -8.12 12.80 0.10
CA THR A 58 -6.78 12.64 0.64
C THR A 58 -6.09 11.46 -0.03
N GLY A 59 -4.82 11.62 -0.36
CA GLY A 59 -3.91 10.58 -0.83
C GLY A 59 -2.86 10.30 0.24
N MET A 60 -2.39 9.06 0.28
CA MET A 60 -1.27 8.67 1.12
C MET A 60 -0.04 8.44 0.26
N ILE A 61 1.09 9.04 0.65
CA ILE A 61 2.38 8.84 0.01
C ILE A 61 3.27 8.11 1.01
N VAL A 62 3.79 6.97 0.56
CA VAL A 62 4.79 6.18 1.29
C VAL A 62 6.10 6.27 0.53
N ASP A 63 7.09 6.93 1.10
CA ASP A 63 8.45 6.99 0.58
C ASP A 63 9.30 5.91 1.25
N ILE A 64 10.02 5.14 0.45
CA ILE A 64 10.93 4.07 0.89
C ILE A 64 12.33 4.37 0.33
N GLY A 65 13.22 4.87 1.19
CA GLY A 65 14.61 5.16 0.84
C GLY A 65 14.77 6.27 -0.19
N GLY A 66 13.87 7.26 -0.20
CA GLY A 66 13.84 8.37 -1.16
C GLY A 66 13.13 8.04 -2.47
N LYS A 67 12.38 6.93 -2.52
CA LYS A 67 11.55 6.54 -3.66
C LYS A 67 10.11 6.34 -3.20
N VAL A 68 9.18 6.98 -3.89
CA VAL A 68 7.76 6.76 -3.65
C VAL A 68 7.39 5.32 -4.04
N GLU A 69 6.60 4.66 -3.19
CA GLU A 69 5.98 3.37 -3.49
C GLU A 69 5.22 3.42 -4.82
N GLU A 70 5.41 2.42 -5.67
CA GLU A 70 4.62 2.24 -6.88
C GLU A 70 3.55 1.17 -6.65
N SER A 71 2.29 1.53 -6.88
CA SER A 71 1.19 0.57 -6.96
C SER A 71 1.26 -0.15 -8.30
N LEU A 72 1.88 -1.34 -8.31
CA LEU A 72 1.95 -2.20 -9.49
C LEU A 72 0.83 -3.23 -9.45
N ASP A 73 0.08 -3.35 -10.55
CA ASP A 73 -0.88 -4.44 -10.74
C ASP A 73 -0.11 -5.76 -10.83
N VAL A 74 -0.07 -6.50 -9.72
CA VAL A 74 0.40 -7.89 -9.72
C VAL A 74 -0.72 -8.76 -10.28
N SER A 75 -0.51 -9.26 -11.49
CA SER A 75 -1.36 -10.31 -12.07
C SER A 75 -1.41 -11.49 -11.10
N LEU A 76 -2.56 -11.75 -10.49
CA LEU A 76 -2.83 -12.94 -9.68
C LEU A 76 -2.91 -14.17 -10.62
N GLY A 77 -1.74 -14.61 -11.09
CA GLY A 77 -1.43 -15.84 -11.83
C GLY A 77 -2.52 -16.47 -12.71
N HIS A 78 -2.30 -16.45 -14.02
CA HIS A 78 -2.10 -17.76 -14.66
C HIS A 78 -0.65 -18.15 -14.36
N ALA A 79 -0.44 -19.31 -13.76
CA ALA A 79 0.89 -19.86 -13.54
C ALA A 79 1.59 -20.06 -14.90
N ALA A 80 2.42 -19.10 -15.29
CA ALA A 80 3.35 -19.23 -16.39
C ALA A 80 4.73 -18.82 -15.87
N ASN A 81 5.43 -19.84 -15.38
CA ASN A 81 6.87 -20.01 -15.38
C ASN A 81 7.70 -18.88 -16.01
N GLU A 82 8.15 -17.90 -15.21
CA GLU A 82 9.32 -17.08 -15.56
C GLU A 82 10.28 -16.99 -14.36
N GLN A 83 11.18 -17.97 -14.35
CA GLN A 83 12.60 -17.88 -13.99
C GLN A 83 13.03 -16.67 -13.14
N PHE A 84 12.72 -16.70 -11.85
CA PHE A 84 13.65 -16.14 -10.86
C PHE A 84 14.76 -17.16 -10.65
N ALA A 85 15.95 -16.85 -11.17
CA ALA A 85 17.16 -17.59 -10.89
C ALA A 85 17.51 -17.46 -9.39
N SER A 86 16.98 -18.37 -8.58
CA SER A 86 17.54 -18.72 -7.28
C SER A 86 17.61 -20.23 -7.18
N GLY A 87 18.85 -20.72 -7.16
CA GLY A 87 19.18 -22.13 -7.29
C GLY A 87 18.59 -22.97 -6.16
N HIS A 88 17.65 -23.84 -6.52
CA HIS A 88 17.34 -25.04 -5.73
C HIS A 88 17.23 -26.23 -6.69
N ILE A 89 18.34 -26.95 -6.82
CA ILE A 89 18.40 -28.28 -7.44
C ILE A 89 17.76 -29.28 -6.47
N HIS A 90 16.54 -29.73 -6.78
CA HIS A 90 16.00 -30.96 -6.22
C HIS A 90 16.04 -32.05 -7.29
N ASN A 91 17.03 -32.92 -7.15
CA ASN A 91 17.12 -34.17 -7.86
C ASN A 91 16.01 -35.11 -7.34
N VAL A 92 15.11 -35.56 -8.21
CA VAL A 92 14.25 -36.71 -7.91
C VAL A 92 14.14 -37.56 -9.16
N ASP A 93 14.84 -38.70 -9.11
CA ASP A 93 14.61 -39.88 -9.95
C ASP A 93 13.15 -40.32 -9.83
N HIS A 94 12.47 -40.51 -10.97
CA HIS A 94 11.45 -41.55 -11.15
C HIS A 94 11.14 -41.77 -12.63
#